data_AF-A0A922WRC3-F1
#
_entry.id   AF-A0A922WRC3-F1
#
_cell.length_a   1.000
_cell.length_b   1.000
_cell.length_c   1.000
_cell.angle_alpha   90.00
_cell.angle_beta   90.00
_cell.angle_gamma   90.00
#
_symmetry.space_group_name_H-M   'P 1'
#
loop_
_entity.id
_entity.type
_entity.pdbx_description
1 polymer ?
#
loop_
_entity_poly.entity_id
_entity_poly.type
_entity_poly.pdbx_seq_one_letter_code
_entity_poly.pdbx_strand_id
1 'polypeptide(L)'
;MPESSYSESPYEELEYLADYLPSNGESIVVSRRDGELVCEPVKKPRPLDPLEDPALYGRLVQINERLQQLWTMPIVLGLVGWFWLCVGLHVWQDAGLSGWFLDVGFGLMIAVGVSSWIQQRQRLYFRQAQQESLSRQLRQARIDHHTLIGALRHHPELRTLFSQLVRWN
;
A
#
# COMPACT_ATOMS: atom_id res chain seq x y z
N MET A 1 10.10 -44.29 48.51
CA MET A 1 10.77 -44.93 47.37
C MET A 1 9.87 -46.05 46.86
N PRO A 2 9.85 -46.27 45.54
CA PRO A 2 8.63 -46.36 44.73
C PRO A 2 8.42 -47.76 44.14
N GLU A 3 7.23 -48.06 43.62
CA GLU A 3 7.02 -48.77 42.34
C GLU A 3 5.54 -48.99 42.07
N SER A 4 5.06 -48.43 40.97
CA SER A 4 4.00 -48.98 40.12
C SER A 4 3.97 -48.12 38.87
N SER A 5 4.78 -48.53 37.90
CA SER A 5 4.84 -47.95 36.56
C SER A 5 3.49 -48.10 35.86
N TYR A 6 2.77 -47.00 35.67
CA TYR A 6 1.84 -46.92 34.55
C TYR A 6 2.64 -46.41 33.37
N SER A 7 2.94 -47.31 32.43
CA SER A 7 3.34 -46.90 31.08
C SER A 7 2.09 -46.35 30.39
N GLU A 8 1.65 -45.15 30.77
CA GLU A 8 0.73 -44.38 29.94
C GLU A 8 1.51 -44.06 28.67
N SER A 9 1.15 -44.80 27.63
CA SER A 9 1.68 -44.58 26.31
C SER A 9 1.42 -43.11 25.96
N PRO A 10 2.41 -42.32 25.50
CA PRO A 10 2.19 -40.93 25.08
C PRO A 10 1.15 -40.82 23.94
N TYR A 11 0.74 -41.96 23.38
CA TYR A 11 -0.30 -42.09 22.35
C TYR A 11 -1.71 -42.26 22.93
N GLU A 12 -1.88 -42.64 24.19
CA GLU A 12 -3.21 -42.81 24.82
C GLU A 12 -3.89 -41.45 25.03
N GLU A 13 -3.14 -40.43 25.47
CA GLU A 13 -3.63 -39.03 25.53
C GLU A 13 -3.96 -38.45 24.14
N LEU A 14 -3.28 -38.91 23.08
CA LEU A 14 -3.53 -38.48 21.70
C LEU A 14 -4.80 -39.10 21.10
N GLU A 15 -5.16 -40.31 21.54
CA GLU A 15 -6.37 -41.00 21.09
C GLU A 15 -7.64 -40.27 21.56
N TYR A 16 -7.65 -39.77 22.81
CA TYR A 16 -8.71 -38.89 23.31
C TYR A 16 -8.83 -37.58 22.53
N LEU A 17 -7.72 -37.07 21.98
CA LEU A 17 -7.70 -35.83 21.22
C LEU A 17 -8.45 -35.94 19.88
N ALA A 18 -8.50 -37.16 19.31
CA ALA A 18 -9.23 -37.45 18.07
C ALA A 18 -10.74 -37.20 18.21
N ASP A 19 -11.30 -37.44 19.40
CA ASP A 19 -12.72 -37.21 19.69
C ASP A 19 -13.09 -35.72 19.78
N TYR A 20 -12.10 -34.85 20.04
CA TYR A 20 -12.28 -33.40 20.16
C TYR A 20 -11.84 -32.63 18.91
N LEU A 21 -11.36 -33.34 17.87
CA LEU A 21 -10.95 -32.73 16.60
C LEU A 21 -12.19 -32.32 15.77
N PRO A 22 -12.31 -31.06 15.35
CA PRO A 22 -13.47 -30.60 14.57
C PRO A 22 -13.49 -31.26 13.19
N SER A 23 -14.65 -31.81 12.81
CA SER A 23 -14.88 -32.52 11.55
C SER A 23 -14.68 -31.65 10.28
N ASN A 24 -14.56 -30.33 10.45
CA ASN A 24 -14.53 -29.34 9.37
C ASN A 24 -13.12 -28.90 8.95
N GLY A 25 -12.06 -29.57 9.43
CA GLY A 25 -10.68 -29.24 9.06
C GLY A 25 -10.15 -27.95 9.70
N GLU A 26 -10.70 -27.56 10.86
CA GLU A 26 -10.21 -26.42 11.64
C GLU A 26 -9.02 -26.81 12.51
N SER A 27 -8.03 -25.91 12.62
CA SER A 27 -6.87 -26.13 13.48
C SER A 27 -7.17 -25.74 14.93
N ILE A 28 -6.73 -26.59 15.87
CA ILE A 28 -6.90 -26.40 17.31
C ILE A 28 -5.54 -26.27 17.98
N VAL A 29 -5.43 -25.42 19.01
CA VAL A 29 -4.27 -25.37 19.90
C VAL A 29 -4.60 -26.20 21.12
N VAL A 30 -3.71 -27.13 21.42
CA VAL A 30 -3.84 -28.02 22.57
C VAL A 30 -2.79 -27.59 23.58
N SER A 31 -3.23 -27.18 24.76
CA SER A 31 -2.34 -26.76 25.84
C SER A 31 -2.73 -27.43 27.15
N ARG A 32 -1.72 -27.76 27.98
CA ARG A 32 -1.96 -28.31 29.32
C ARG A 32 -2.05 -27.15 30.31
N ARG A 33 -3.21 -26.97 30.95
CA ARG A 33 -3.40 -26.02 32.06
C ARG A 33 -3.91 -26.80 33.28
N ASP A 34 -3.26 -26.60 34.42
CA ASP A 34 -3.65 -27.20 35.70
C ASP A 34 -3.83 -28.74 35.68
N GLY A 35 -3.04 -29.42 34.83
CA GLY A 35 -3.08 -30.88 34.69
C GLY A 35 -4.11 -31.41 33.68
N GLU A 36 -4.94 -30.55 33.09
CA GLU A 36 -5.94 -30.91 32.10
C GLU A 36 -5.56 -30.42 30.69
N LEU A 37 -5.97 -31.18 29.67
CA LEU A 37 -5.81 -30.82 28.26
C LEU A 37 -6.94 -29.87 27.86
N VAL A 38 -6.60 -28.61 27.61
CA VAL A 38 -7.54 -27.59 27.11
C VAL A 38 -7.35 -27.43 25.61
N CYS A 39 -8.41 -27.73 24.86
CA CYS A 39 -8.47 -27.52 23.41
C CYS A 39 -9.14 -26.17 23.13
N GLU A 40 -8.37 -25.20 22.63
CA GLU A 40 -8.92 -23.91 22.18
C GLU A 40 -8.87 -23.85 20.65
N PRO A 41 -9.93 -23.38 19.97
CA PRO A 41 -9.86 -23.15 18.53
C PRO A 41 -8.73 -22.15 18.26
N VAL A 42 -7.89 -22.41 17.24
CA VAL A 42 -6.92 -21.41 16.79
C VAL A 42 -7.73 -20.18 16.38
N LYS A 43 -7.78 -19.15 17.23
CA LYS A 43 -8.20 -17.82 16.82
C LYS A 43 -7.25 -17.45 15.70
N LYS A 44 -7.70 -17.62 14.44
CA LYS A 44 -7.04 -16.99 13.31
C LYS A 44 -6.86 -15.55 13.73
N PRO A 45 -5.62 -15.02 13.83
CA PRO A 45 -5.46 -13.61 14.06
C PRO A 45 -6.27 -12.95 12.95
N ARG A 46 -7.36 -12.25 13.33
CA ARG A 46 -8.00 -11.35 12.38
C ARG A 46 -6.84 -10.52 11.85
N PRO A 47 -6.62 -10.46 10.53
CA PRO A 47 -5.73 -9.44 10.01
C PRO A 47 -6.39 -8.14 10.47
N LEU A 48 -5.86 -7.55 11.54
CA LEU A 48 -6.24 -6.22 11.97
C LEU A 48 -5.95 -5.38 10.74
N ASP A 49 -7.00 -4.82 10.13
CA ASP A 49 -6.79 -3.99 8.96
C ASP A 49 -5.86 -2.86 9.41
N PRO A 50 -4.65 -2.75 8.86
CA PRO A 50 -3.70 -1.74 9.32
C PRO A 50 -4.27 -0.31 9.23
N LEU A 51 -5.31 -0.08 8.43
CA LEU A 51 -6.00 1.20 8.31
C LEU A 51 -7.11 1.43 9.35
N GLU A 52 -7.39 0.48 10.27
CA GLU A 52 -8.30 0.71 11.39
C GLU A 52 -7.76 1.73 12.41
N ASP A 53 -6.45 2.00 12.43
CA ASP A 53 -5.88 3.08 13.22
C ASP A 53 -6.17 4.45 12.55
N PRO A 54 -7.05 5.28 13.13
CA PRO A 54 -7.43 6.57 12.55
C PRO A 54 -6.25 7.55 12.47
N ALA A 55 -5.24 7.42 13.33
CA ALA A 55 -4.06 8.27 13.31
C ALA A 55 -3.15 7.94 12.11
N LEU A 56 -2.98 6.64 11.82
CA LEU A 56 -2.24 6.18 10.65
C LEU A 56 -2.99 6.54 9.36
N TYR A 57 -4.30 6.29 9.32
CA TYR A 57 -5.16 6.60 8.18
C TYR A 57 -5.14 8.10 7.84
N GLY A 58 -5.38 8.97 8.83
CA GLY A 58 -5.38 10.42 8.62
C GLY A 58 -4.06 10.95 8.09
N ARG A 59 -2.94 10.36 8.52
CA ARG A 59 -1.61 10.73 8.00
C ARG A 59 -1.41 10.24 6.56
N LEU A 60 -1.82 9.02 6.22
CA LEU A 60 -1.77 8.50 4.84
C LEU A 60 -2.57 9.39 3.88
N VAL A 61 -3.76 9.83 4.30
CA VAL A 61 -4.60 10.77 3.54
C VAL A 61 -3.88 12.12 3.36
N GLN A 62 -3.34 12.70 4.43
CA GLN A 62 -2.62 13.98 4.34
C GLN A 62 -1.41 13.90 3.38
N ILE A 63 -0.69 12.78 3.39
CA ILE A 63 0.44 12.57 2.48
C ILE A 63 -0.05 12.47 1.03
N ASN A 64 -1.14 11.74 0.80
CA ASN A 64 -1.74 11.60 -0.52
C ASN A 64 -2.25 12.95 -1.06
N GLU A 65 -2.90 13.77 -0.25
CA GLU A 65 -3.32 15.12 -0.63
C GLU A 65 -2.13 16.00 -1.04
N ARG A 66 -1.04 15.98 -0.25
CA ARG A 66 0.19 16.71 -0.60
C ARG A 66 0.79 16.20 -1.92
N LEU A 67 0.76 14.89 -2.16
CA LEU A 67 1.21 14.31 -3.42
C LEU A 67 0.34 14.71 -4.62
N GLN A 68 -0.97 14.90 -4.41
CA GLN A 68 -1.91 15.38 -5.43
C GLN A 68 -1.72 16.88 -5.72
N GLN A 69 -1.49 17.70 -4.69
CA GLN A 69 -1.23 19.14 -4.86
C GLN A 69 0.00 19.45 -5.73
N LEU A 70 0.96 18.51 -5.80
CA LEU A 70 2.14 18.65 -6.66
C LEU A 70 1.83 18.63 -8.17
N TRP A 71 0.60 18.30 -8.57
CA TRP A 71 0.20 18.22 -9.99
C TRP A 71 -0.19 19.56 -10.59
N THR A 72 -0.76 20.45 -9.78
CA THR A 72 -1.38 21.69 -10.26
C THR A 72 -0.38 22.60 -10.97
N MET A 73 0.78 22.84 -10.34
CA MET A 73 1.79 23.75 -10.88
C MET A 73 2.41 23.27 -12.22
N PRO A 74 2.85 22.00 -12.35
CA PRO A 74 3.34 21.47 -13.62
C PRO A 74 2.31 21.54 -14.76
N ILE A 75 1.03 21.26 -14.46
CA ILE A 75 -0.04 21.32 -15.47
C ILE A 75 -0.23 22.76 -15.95
N VAL A 76 -0.32 23.72 -15.02
CA VAL A 76 -0.49 25.14 -15.38
C VAL A 76 0.70 25.64 -16.22
N LEU A 77 1.93 25.34 -15.80
CA LEU A 77 3.12 25.71 -16.55
C LEU A 77 3.16 25.05 -17.93
N GLY A 78 2.76 23.78 -18.02
CA GLY A 78 2.67 23.05 -19.28
C GLY A 78 1.67 23.68 -20.26
N LEU A 79 0.46 24.02 -19.78
CA LEU A 79 -0.57 24.66 -20.60
C LEU A 79 -0.16 26.05 -21.06
N VAL A 80 0.37 26.88 -20.15
CA VAL A 80 0.87 28.23 -20.48
C VAL A 80 2.02 28.14 -21.47
N GLY A 81 2.98 27.23 -21.25
CA GLY A 81 4.10 27.01 -22.16
C GLY A 81 3.66 26.54 -23.53
N TRP A 82 2.69 25.62 -23.60
CA TRP A 82 2.12 25.14 -24.85
C TRP A 82 1.44 26.28 -25.63
N PHE A 83 0.58 27.05 -24.96
CA PHE A 83 -0.11 28.17 -25.58
C PHE A 83 0.88 29.16 -26.24
N TRP A 84 1.91 29.58 -25.49
CA TRP A 84 2.90 30.51 -26.02
C TRP A 84 3.75 29.91 -27.14
N LEU A 85 4.03 28.61 -27.08
CA LEU A 85 4.76 27.91 -28.14
C LEU A 85 3.95 27.85 -29.44
N CYS A 86 2.63 27.59 -29.36
CA CYS A 86 1.72 27.68 -30.50
C CYS A 86 1.67 29.10 -31.06
N VAL A 87 1.46 30.11 -30.21
CA VAL A 87 1.44 31.51 -30.66
C VAL A 87 2.74 31.89 -31.37
N GLY A 88 3.89 31.53 -30.80
CA GLY A 88 5.19 31.81 -31.41
C GLY A 88 5.38 31.13 -32.76
N LEU A 89 4.97 29.86 -32.89
CA LEU A 89 5.03 29.12 -34.16
C LEU A 89 4.17 29.74 -35.25
N HIS A 90 2.93 30.10 -34.91
CA HIS A 90 1.99 30.71 -35.86
C HIS A 90 2.48 32.08 -36.32
N VAL A 91 3.04 32.90 -35.43
CA VAL A 91 3.63 34.20 -35.77
C VAL A 91 4.87 34.07 -36.65
N TRP A 92 5.69 33.04 -36.43
CA TRP A 92 6.97 32.91 -37.14
C TRP A 92 6.84 32.23 -38.51
N GLN A 93 5.92 31.29 -38.66
CA GLN A 93 5.74 30.51 -39.89
C GLN A 93 4.62 31.03 -40.79
N ASP A 94 3.89 32.07 -40.37
CA ASP A 94 2.65 32.52 -41.04
C ASP A 94 1.68 31.34 -41.29
N ALA A 95 1.76 30.35 -40.39
CA ALA A 95 1.08 29.08 -40.52
C ALA A 95 -0.40 29.31 -40.20
N GLY A 96 -1.22 29.48 -41.23
CA GLY A 96 -2.67 29.47 -41.06
C GLY A 96 -3.20 28.09 -40.64
N LEU A 97 -4.51 27.86 -40.83
CA LEU A 97 -5.23 26.61 -40.51
C LEU A 97 -4.59 25.33 -41.04
N SER A 98 -3.67 25.39 -42.01
CA SER A 98 -2.91 24.24 -42.51
C SER A 98 -1.98 23.62 -41.46
N GLY A 99 -1.45 24.41 -40.52
CA GLY A 99 -0.43 23.97 -39.53
C GLY A 99 -0.97 23.34 -38.24
N TRP A 100 -2.28 23.19 -38.09
CA TRP A 100 -2.93 22.79 -36.82
C TRP A 100 -2.42 21.46 -36.23
N PHE A 101 -1.95 20.54 -37.08
CA PHE A 101 -1.42 19.25 -36.65
C PHE A 101 -0.11 19.39 -35.86
N LEU A 102 0.67 20.46 -36.10
CA LEU A 102 1.87 20.76 -35.32
C LEU A 102 1.51 21.10 -33.87
N ASP A 103 0.45 21.87 -33.66
CA ASP A 103 -0.03 22.24 -32.33
C ASP A 103 -0.41 21.01 -31.51
N VAL A 104 -1.05 20.02 -32.14
CA VAL A 104 -1.40 18.74 -31.52
C VAL A 104 -0.13 17.93 -31.19
N GLY A 105 0.82 17.87 -32.11
CA GLY A 105 2.10 17.17 -31.89
C GLY A 105 2.90 17.76 -30.72
N PHE A 106 3.03 19.08 -30.66
CA PHE A 106 3.67 19.77 -29.55
C PHE A 106 2.91 19.62 -28.24
N GLY A 107 1.58 19.67 -28.27
CA GLY A 107 0.73 19.43 -27.10
C GLY A 107 0.96 18.04 -26.50
N LEU A 108 1.10 17.02 -27.36
CA LEU A 108 1.37 15.65 -26.91
C LEU A 108 2.75 15.53 -26.26
N MET A 109 3.77 16.14 -26.86
CA MET A 109 5.13 16.19 -26.30
C MET A 109 5.18 16.90 -24.96
N ILE A 110 4.48 18.03 -24.82
CA ILE A 110 4.38 18.77 -23.57
C ILE A 110 3.64 17.94 -22.52
N ALA A 111 2.55 17.26 -22.89
CA ALA A 111 1.82 16.38 -21.97
C ALA A 111 2.69 15.24 -21.43
N VAL A 112 3.50 14.60 -22.29
CA VAL A 112 4.46 13.56 -21.88
C VAL A 112 5.53 14.15 -20.96
N GLY A 113 6.06 15.34 -21.28
CA GLY A 113 7.05 16.03 -20.46
C GLY A 113 6.51 16.40 -19.08
N VAL A 114 5.32 16.99 -19.02
CA VAL A 114 4.63 17.38 -17.78
C VAL A 114 4.31 16.13 -16.94
N SER A 115 3.78 15.06 -17.53
CA SER A 115 3.54 13.79 -16.84
C SER A 115 4.82 13.22 -16.24
N SER A 116 5.90 13.22 -17.01
CA SER A 116 7.21 12.74 -16.54
C SER A 116 7.75 13.62 -15.39
N TRP A 117 7.61 14.94 -15.50
CA TRP A 117 8.02 15.89 -14.47
C TRP A 117 7.22 15.71 -13.17
N ILE A 118 5.89 15.55 -13.27
CA ILE A 118 5.03 15.26 -12.12
C ILE A 118 5.52 13.99 -11.41
N GLN A 119 5.72 12.90 -12.16
CA GLN A 119 6.22 11.65 -11.60
C GLN A 119 7.57 11.83 -10.90
N GLN A 120 8.49 12.61 -11.48
CA GLN A 120 9.80 12.86 -10.89
C GLN A 120 9.70 13.68 -9.60
N ARG A 121 8.88 14.74 -9.56
CA ARG A 121 8.67 15.53 -8.33
C ARG A 121 8.04 14.69 -7.23
N GLN A 122 7.06 13.86 -7.55
CA GLN A 122 6.45 12.97 -6.58
C GLN A 122 7.45 11.97 -6.01
N ARG A 123 8.29 11.36 -6.86
CA ARG A 123 9.35 10.45 -6.40
C ARG A 123 10.36 11.14 -5.49
N LEU A 124 10.81 12.34 -5.85
CA LEU A 124 11.75 13.12 -5.04
C LEU A 124 11.14 13.53 -3.70
N TYR A 125 9.90 14.02 -3.70
CA TYR A 125 9.17 14.39 -2.48
C TYR A 125 8.98 13.18 -1.56
N PHE A 126 8.59 12.03 -2.12
CA PHE A 126 8.39 10.80 -1.36
C PHE A 126 9.71 10.30 -0.75
N ARG A 127 10.81 10.29 -1.53
CA ARG A 127 12.14 9.90 -1.05
C ARG A 127 12.69 10.84 0.03
N GLN A 128 12.58 12.15 -0.16
CA GLN A 128 13.17 13.12 0.76
C GLN A 128 12.36 13.34 2.05
N ALA A 129 11.03 13.35 1.98
CA ALA A 129 10.20 13.81 3.09
C ALA A 129 9.47 12.70 3.84
N GLN A 130 9.15 11.58 3.17
CA GLN A 130 8.16 10.62 3.68
C GLN A 130 8.74 9.24 3.97
N GLN A 131 9.83 8.85 3.31
CA GLN A 131 10.39 7.50 3.45
C GLN A 131 10.84 7.17 4.89
N GLU A 132 11.51 8.10 5.58
CA GLU A 132 11.91 7.90 6.98
C GLU A 132 10.73 7.97 7.96
N SER A 133 9.80 8.91 7.75
CA SER A 133 8.63 9.08 8.62
C SER A 133 7.69 7.87 8.54
N LEU A 134 7.41 7.40 7.32
CA LEU A 134 6.54 6.26 7.07
C LEU A 134 7.16 4.96 7.57
N SER A 135 8.46 4.75 7.36
CA SER A 135 9.16 3.54 7.81
C SER A 135 9.34 3.46 9.33
N ARG A 136 9.42 4.60 10.03
CA ARG A 136 9.40 4.62 11.51
C ARG A 136 8.01 4.27 12.04
N GLN A 137 6.95 4.76 11.41
CA GLN A 137 5.58 4.47 11.84
C GLN A 137 5.12 3.05 11.50
N LEU A 138 5.48 2.54 10.32
CA LEU A 138 5.29 1.12 9.96
C LEU A 138 5.96 0.21 10.99
N ARG A 139 7.19 0.54 11.41
CA ARG A 139 7.90 -0.19 12.48
C ARG A 139 7.22 -0.07 13.84
N GLN A 140 6.72 1.11 14.22
CA GLN A 140 6.00 1.31 15.48
C GLN A 140 4.66 0.55 15.49
N ALA A 141 3.96 0.51 14.36
CA ALA A 141 2.69 -0.20 14.22
C ALA A 141 2.86 -1.70 13.95
N ARG A 142 4.10 -2.21 13.80
CA ARG A 142 4.41 -3.60 13.38
C ARG A 142 3.69 -4.04 12.11
N ILE A 143 3.41 -3.11 11.20
CA ILE A 143 2.75 -3.40 9.93
C ILE A 143 3.83 -3.64 8.89
N ASP A 144 3.76 -4.79 8.23
CA ASP A 144 4.67 -5.11 7.15
C ASP A 144 4.29 -4.35 5.86
N HIS A 145 5.28 -4.02 5.05
CA HIS A 145 5.10 -3.19 3.85
C HIS A 145 4.09 -3.80 2.88
N HIS A 146 4.14 -5.13 2.70
CA HIS A 146 3.22 -5.86 1.84
C HIS A 146 1.79 -5.87 2.37
N THR A 147 1.60 -5.92 3.69
CA THR A 147 0.29 -5.83 4.33
C THR A 147 -0.34 -4.45 4.11
N LEU A 148 0.48 -3.38 4.19
CA LEU A 148 0.02 -2.02 3.89
C LEU A 148 -0.41 -1.87 2.41
N ILE A 149 0.37 -2.41 1.46
CA ILE A 149 0.02 -2.39 0.02
C ILE A 149 -1.30 -3.13 -0.22
N GLY A 150 -1.47 -4.32 0.40
CA GLY A 150 -2.68 -5.11 0.29
C GLY A 150 -3.92 -4.37 0.79
N ALA A 151 -3.80 -3.72 1.95
CA ALA A 151 -4.89 -2.96 2.53
C ALA A 151 -5.21 -1.67 1.74
N LEU A 152 -4.18 -0.95 1.27
CA LEU A 152 -4.37 0.24 0.43
C LEU A 152 -5.08 -0.03 -0.91
N ARG A 153 -5.02 -1.27 -1.42
CA ARG A 153 -5.70 -1.65 -2.66
C ARG A 153 -7.20 -1.41 -2.59
N HIS A 154 -7.78 -1.49 -1.40
CA HIS A 154 -9.22 -1.32 -1.17
C HIS A 154 -9.62 0.15 -0.98
N HIS A 155 -8.66 1.08 -0.89
CA HIS A 155 -8.87 2.51 -0.64
C HIS A 155 -8.52 3.36 -1.87
N PRO A 156 -9.50 3.69 -2.75
CA PRO A 156 -9.26 4.44 -3.98
C PRO A 156 -8.74 5.86 -3.72
N GLU A 157 -9.05 6.44 -2.56
CA GLU A 157 -8.55 7.75 -2.13
C GLU A 157 -7.03 7.79 -2.00
N LEU A 158 -6.38 6.66 -1.67
CA LEU A 158 -4.93 6.56 -1.47
C LEU A 158 -4.18 6.08 -2.72
N ARG A 159 -4.81 6.11 -3.89
CA ARG A 159 -4.24 5.56 -5.15
C ARG A 159 -2.91 6.20 -5.53
N THR A 160 -2.73 7.50 -5.30
CA THR A 160 -1.47 8.19 -5.59
C THR A 160 -0.35 7.67 -4.69
N LEU A 161 -0.63 7.53 -3.40
CA LEU A 161 0.29 6.96 -2.42
C LEU A 161 0.61 5.49 -2.71
N PHE A 162 -0.41 4.67 -3.01
CA PHE A 162 -0.27 3.28 -3.45
C PHE A 162 0.69 3.17 -4.65
N SER A 163 0.51 4.01 -5.67
CA SER A 163 1.37 4.00 -6.86
C SER A 163 2.84 4.31 -6.57
N GLN A 164 3.11 5.13 -5.55
CA GLN A 164 4.48 5.45 -5.13
C GLN A 164 5.06 4.34 -4.24
N LEU A 165 4.25 3.75 -3.34
CA LEU A 165 4.64 2.60 -2.51
C LEU A 165 4.99 1.37 -3.34
N VAL A 166 4.17 1.02 -4.32
CA VAL A 166 4.45 -0.12 -5.22
C VAL A 166 5.75 0.05 -6.01
N ARG A 167 6.10 1.30 -6.36
CA ARG A 167 7.35 1.63 -7.07
C ARG A 167 8.58 1.71 -6.15
N TRP A 168 8.39 1.62 -4.84
CA TRP A 168 9.49 1.63 -3.87
C TRP A 168 10.04 0.21 -3.59
N ASN A 169 9.30 -0.84 -3.94
CA ASN A 169 9.79 -2.22 -3.92
C ASN A 169 10.87 -2.45 -4.99
#